data_AF-A0AA41VMY7-F1
#
_entry.id   AF-A0AA41VMY7-F1
#
_cell.length_a   1.000
_cell.length_b   1.000
_cell.length_c   1.000
_cell.angle_alpha   90.00
_cell.angle_beta   90.00
_cell.angle_gamma   90.00
#
_symmetry.space_group_name_H-M   'P 1'
#
loop_
_entity.id
_entity.type
_entity.pdbx_description
1 polymer ?
#
loop_
_entity_poly.entity_id
_entity_poly.type
_entity_poly.pdbx_seq_one_letter_code
_entity_poly.pdbx_strand_id
1 'polypeptide(L)' 'NGAQKLLGILIAVGEAVAYVLSGMYGSVGQLGVGNAILIIIQLCFAGIIVICLDELLQKGYGLGSGISLFIATNI' A
#
# COMPACT_ATOMS: atom_id res chain seq x y z
N ASN A 1 -18.42 -4.26 -1.89
CA ASN A 1 -17.07 -4.28 -2.51
C ASN A 1 -16.49 -2.92 -2.88
N GLY A 2 -17.14 -2.10 -3.72
CA GLY A 2 -16.53 -0.83 -4.18
C GLY A 2 -16.17 0.17 -3.08
N ALA A 3 -17.06 0.39 -2.10
CA ALA A 3 -16.82 1.33 -0.99
C ALA A 3 -15.68 0.88 -0.06
N GLN A 4 -15.61 -0.42 0.28
CA GLN A 4 -14.53 -0.97 1.11
C GLN A 4 -13.17 -0.86 0.42
N LYS A 5 -13.14 -1.05 -0.91
CA LYS A 5 -11.93 -0.88 -1.72
C LYS A 5 -11.49 0.59 -1.78
N LEU A 6 -12.42 1.51 -2.01
CA LEU A 6 -12.14 2.94 -1.99
C LEU A 6 -11.61 3.40 -0.64
N LEU A 7 -12.21 2.93 0.46
CA LEU A 7 -11.73 3.21 1.81
C LEU A 7 -10.33 2.61 2.06
N GLY A 8 -10.07 1.39 1.60
CA GLY A 8 -8.76 0.75 1.70
C GLY A 8 -7.67 1.52 0.95
N ILE A 9 -7.96 1.98 -0.27
CA ILE A 9 -7.04 2.84 -1.04
C ILE A 9 -6.84 4.17 -0.32
N LEU A 10 -7.90 4.80 0.18
CA LEU A 10 -7.82 6.09 0.87
C LEU A 10 -6.93 6.01 2.13
N ILE A 11 -7.09 4.94 2.91
CA ILE A 11 -6.26 4.67 4.08
C ILE A 11 -4.82 4.40 3.67
N ALA A 12 -4.57 3.58 2.65
CA ALA A 12 -3.20 3.28 2.18
C ALA A 12 -2.47 4.54 1.69
N VAL A 13 -3.17 5.44 1.00
CA VAL A 13 -2.61 6.74 0.57
C VAL A 13 -2.35 7.64 1.78
N GLY A 14 -3.30 7.72 2.71
CA GLY A 14 -3.16 8.51 3.94
C GLY A 14 -1.98 8.04 4.80
N GLU A 15 -1.86 6.74 5.00
CA GLU A 15 -0.74 6.09 5.69
C GLU A 15 0.57 6.36 4.96
N ALA A 16 0.65 6.18 3.64
CA ALA A 16 1.87 6.44 2.87
C ALA A 16 2.37 7.89 3.03
N VAL A 17 1.44 8.86 2.99
CA VAL A 17 1.77 10.27 3.20
C VAL A 17 2.21 10.51 4.65
N ALA A 18 1.49 9.97 5.63
CA ALA A 18 1.86 10.10 7.04
C ALA A 18 3.22 9.44 7.36
N TYR A 19 3.55 8.32 6.72
CA TYR A 19 4.80 7.59 6.90
C TYR A 19 6.00 8.39 6.37
N VAL A 20 5.85 9.07 5.24
CA VAL A 20 6.88 9.93 4.67
C VAL A 20 6.98 11.24 5.45
N LEU A 21 5.86 11.85 5.84
CA LEU A 21 5.85 13.09 6.63
C LEU A 21 6.33 12.93 8.06
N SER A 22 6.11 11.76 8.69
CA SER A 22 6.64 11.44 10.01
C SER A 22 8.17 11.29 10.03
N GLY A 23 8.82 11.31 8.86
CA GLY A 23 10.27 11.24 8.73
C GLY A 23 10.82 9.83 8.91
N MET A 24 9.98 8.79 8.82
CA MET A 24 10.40 7.39 9.01
C MET A 24 11.38 6.90 7.94
N TYR A 25 11.34 7.51 6.76
CA TYR A 25 12.32 7.29 5.68
C TYR A 25 13.54 8.23 5.76
N GLY A 26 13.56 9.18 6.70
CA GLY A 26 14.51 10.28 6.79
C GLY A 26 13.81 11.64 6.81
N SER A 27 14.48 12.68 7.30
CA SER A 27 13.89 14.03 7.28
C SER A 27 13.68 14.50 5.83
N VAL A 28 12.55 15.14 5.54
CA VAL A 28 12.19 15.61 4.18
C VAL A 28 13.28 16.55 3.61
N GLY A 29 14.00 17.25 4.48
CA GLY A 29 15.15 18.07 4.12
C GLY A 29 16.42 17.29 3.73
N GLN A 30 16.64 16.09 4.29
CA GLN A 30 17.78 15.23 3.93
C GLN A 30 17.50 14.32 2.73
N LEU A 31 16.27 13.84 2.59
CA LEU A 31 15.84 13.04 1.42
C LEU A 31 15.72 13.90 0.17
N GLY A 32 15.38 15.18 0.34
CA GLY A 32 14.96 16.06 -0.74
C GLY A 32 13.49 15.82 -1.10
N VAL A 33 12.76 16.92 -1.31
CA VAL A 33 11.31 16.91 -1.62
C VAL A 33 11.00 16.03 -2.84
N GLY A 34 11.90 15.98 -3.83
CA GLY A 34 11.75 15.13 -5.02
C GLY A 34 11.73 13.63 -4.70
N ASN A 35 12.65 13.15 -3.86
CA ASN A 35 12.68 11.73 -3.47
C ASN A 35 11.52 11.36 -2.55
N ALA A 36 11.12 12.26 -1.64
CA ALA A 36 9.96 12.04 -0.79
C ALA A 36 8.69 11.82 -1.63
N ILE A 37 8.47 12.64 -2.67
CA ILE A 37 7.34 12.49 -3.59
C ILE A 37 7.43 11.17 -4.38
N LEU A 38 8.62 10.79 -4.83
CA LEU A 38 8.83 9.50 -5.51
C LEU A 38 8.47 8.30 -4.62
N ILE A 39 8.84 8.33 -3.34
CA ILE A 39 8.49 7.28 -2.37
C ILE A 39 6.98 7.21 -2.15
N ILE A 40 6.30 8.35 -2.01
CA ILE A 40 4.83 8.41 -1.84
C ILE A 40 4.14 7.78 -3.07
N ILE A 41 4.58 8.13 -4.28
CA ILE A 41 4.03 7.58 -5.53
C ILE A 41 4.27 6.06 -5.58
N GLN A 42 5.46 5.59 -5.22
CA GLN A 42 5.78 4.17 -5.17
C GLN A 42 4.90 3.41 -4.19
N LEU A 43 4.72 3.92 -2.97
CA LEU A 43 3.87 3.33 -1.93
C LEU A 43 2.40 3.27 -2.38
N CYS A 44 1.90 4.33 -3.02
CA CYS A 44 0.55 4.32 -3.60
C CYS A 44 0.42 3.23 -4.68
N PHE A 45 1.41 3.10 -5.58
CA PHE A 45 1.39 2.10 -6.63
C PHE A 45 1.47 0.67 -6.07
N ALA A 46 2.32 0.45 -5.06
CA ALA A 46 2.42 -0.82 -4.34
C ALA A 46 1.09 -1.17 -3.66
N GLY A 47 0.44 -0.21 -3.00
CA GLY A 47 -0.88 -0.41 -2.38
C GLY A 47 -1.96 -0.81 -3.40
N ILE A 48 -1.98 -0.18 -4.57
CA ILE A 48 -2.91 -0.54 -5.66
C ILE A 48 -2.63 -1.96 -6.16
N ILE A 49 -1.36 -2.34 -6.35
CA ILE A 49 -0.98 -3.68 -6.79
C ILE A 49 -1.44 -4.74 -5.78
N VAL A 50 -1.21 -4.52 -4.48
CA VAL A 50 -1.63 -5.44 -3.42
C VAL A 50 -3.15 -5.63 -3.40
N ILE A 51 -3.92 -4.55 -3.55
CA ILE A 51 -5.39 -4.62 -3.60
C ILE A 51 -5.85 -5.37 -4.86
N CYS A 52 -5.23 -5.13 -6.02
CA CYS A 52 -5.51 -5.91 -7.23
C CYS A 52 -5.14 -7.39 -7.07
N LEU A 53 -4.04 -7.70 -6.39
CA LEU A 53 -3.62 -9.07 -6.14
C LEU A 53 -4.62 -9.79 -5.23
N ASP A 54 -5.10 -9.13 -4.18
CA ASP A 54 -6.16 -9.65 -3.31
C ASP A 54 -7.45 -9.92 -4.10
N GLU A 55 -7.83 -9.03 -5.02
CA GLU A 55 -8.98 -9.27 -5.92
C GLU A 55 -8.77 -10.45 -6.87
N LEU A 56 -7.56 -10.65 -7.41
CA LEU A 56 -7.25 -11.78 -8.29
C LEU A 56 -7.34 -13.11 -7.53
N LEU A 57 -6.79 -13.15 -6.31
CA LEU A 57 -6.83 -14.34 -5.46
C LEU A 57 -8.28 -14.65 -5.04
N GLN A 58 -9.07 -13.63 -4.66
CA GLN A 58 -10.49 -13.79 -4.33
C GLN A 58 -11.37 -14.17 -5.53
N LYS A 59 -10.99 -13.83 -6.77
CA LYS A 59 -11.70 -14.21 -8.00
C LYS A 59 -11.39 -15.65 -8.47
N GLY A 60 -10.67 -16.44 -7.68
CA GLY A 60 -10.46 -17.87 -7.93
C GLY A 60 -9.15 -18.22 -8.63
N TYR A 61 -8.25 -17.25 -8.84
CA TYR A 61 -6.89 -17.51 -9.32
C TYR A 61 -5.90 -17.87 -8.18
N GLY A 62 -6.39 -18.05 -6.94
CA GLY A 62 -5.57 -18.38 -5.77
C GLY A 62 -6.25 -19.34 -4.77
N LEU A 63 -5.45 -19.91 -3.86
CA LEU A 63 -5.87 -20.81 -2.78
C LEU A 63 -6.49 -20.06 -1.58
N GLY A 64 -7.47 -19.18 -1.81
CA GLY A 64 -8.16 -18.43 -0.76
C GLY A 64 -7.96 -16.91 -0.80
N SER A 65 -8.12 -16.24 0.34
CA SER A 65 -8.05 -14.77 0.43
C SER A 65 -6.60 -14.26 0.37
N GLY A 66 -6.36 -13.18 -0.38
CA GLY A 66 -5.04 -12.57 -0.47
C GLY A 66 -4.53 -12.08 0.87
N ILE A 67 -5.40 -11.56 1.73
CA ILE A 67 -5.04 -11.14 3.10
C ILE A 67 -4.53 -12.32 3.93
N SER A 68 -5.19 -13.48 3.87
CA SER A 68 -4.72 -14.68 4.59
C SER A 68 -3.39 -15.20 4.07
N LEU A 69 -3.14 -15.12 2.76
CA LEU A 69 -1.87 -15.53 2.16
C LEU A 69 -0.72 -14.59 2.56
N PHE A 70 -0.97 -13.28 2.57
CA PHE A 70 0.02 -12.29 3.02
C PHE A 70 0.36 -12.45 4.51
N ILE A 71 -0.62 -12.75 5.36
CA ILE A 71 -0.38 -13.01 6.80
C ILE A 71 0.38 -14.33 6.99
N ALA A 72 -0.01 -15.40 6.29
CA ALA A 72 0.65 -16.70 6.39
C ALA A 72 2.11 -16.69 5.90
N THR A 73 2.45 -15.80 4.96
CA THR A 73 3.82 -15.67 4.43
C THR A 73 4.70 -14.74 5.29
N ASN A 74 4.10 -13.88 6.12
CA ASN A 74 4.84 -12.97 7.01
C ASN A 74 5.31 -13.64 8.31
N ILE A 75 4.73 -14.79 8.68
CA ILE A 75 5.16 -15.66 9.78
C ILE A 75 6.38 -16.50 9.36
#